data_AF-A0A8H3GR27-F1
#
_entry.id   AF-A0A8H3GR27-F1
#
_cell.length_a   1.000
_cell.length_b   1.000
_cell.length_c   1.000
_cell.angle_alpha   90.00
_cell.angle_beta   90.00
_cell.angle_gamma   90.00
#
_symmetry.space_group_name_H-M   'P 1'
#
loop_
_entity.id
_entity.type
_entity.pdbx_description
1 polymer ?
#
loop_
_entity_poly.entity_id
_entity_poly.type
_entity_poly.pdbx_seq_one_letter_code
_entity_poly.pdbx_strand_id
1 'polypeptide(L)'
;MEARKAGLHPNAIQDAWRRSGQFPLNPNIFGEEDYAPSTVSSISVHLPPSFPLLPAPVALVAPAPPEPSTENLQPDPPPAEGRATTAEWVPEVINSTEAGLSHHKQPARGDYIQDRRELPLKQQVRGFQDDIEAVWELASGLWDQLGRTNAHTALLQAENGELRRQIQAQTKPRRTQDEATAASQVQKHGFLTNPEYEAAFQARLAELHEKRAADERKAAEKEARTREIEGRRSRMIADPNHTFTATLQSYKTANLEQLGDLAASLALPFLGLKKADIFSNITKHFDAHPELKNHPRFSSLFRISRPPRQEVPVAGPSHVNQAPAMVSEYALPPQL
;
A
#
# COMPACT_ATOMS: atom_id res chain seq x y z
N MET A 1 8.79 -45.55 -31.90
CA MET A 1 9.22 -44.37 -32.70
C MET A 1 8.15 -43.90 -33.69
N GLU A 2 7.24 -44.76 -34.17
CA GLU A 2 6.19 -44.37 -35.13
C GLU A 2 5.08 -43.47 -34.56
N ALA A 3 4.69 -43.64 -33.30
CA ALA A 3 3.67 -42.79 -32.67
C ALA A 3 4.05 -41.30 -32.59
N ARG A 4 5.35 -40.96 -32.54
CA ARG A 4 5.81 -39.55 -32.59
C ARG A 4 5.73 -38.95 -33.99
N LYS A 5 5.82 -39.77 -35.05
CA LYS A 5 5.68 -39.31 -36.45
C LYS A 5 4.22 -39.03 -36.83
N ALA A 6 3.28 -39.74 -36.20
CA ALA A 6 1.85 -39.54 -36.47
C ALA A 6 1.24 -38.30 -35.78
N GLY A 7 1.88 -37.76 -34.74
CA GLY A 7 1.33 -36.67 -33.93
C GLY A 7 1.69 -35.24 -34.38
N LEU A 8 2.80 -35.03 -35.09
CA LEU A 8 3.21 -33.71 -35.59
C LEU A 8 2.98 -33.60 -37.09
N HIS A 9 1.75 -33.25 -37.48
CA HIS A 9 1.48 -32.86 -38.87
C HIS A 9 1.93 -31.41 -39.11
N PRO A 10 2.54 -31.07 -40.26
CA PRO A 10 2.95 -29.69 -40.59
C PRO A 10 1.84 -28.66 -40.40
N ASN A 11 0.59 -29.05 -40.73
CA ASN A 11 -0.58 -28.20 -40.53
C ASN A 11 -0.87 -27.91 -39.05
N ALA A 12 -0.64 -28.87 -38.15
CA ALA A 12 -0.81 -28.64 -36.71
C ALA A 12 0.25 -27.68 -36.15
N ILE A 13 1.48 -27.73 -36.71
CA ILE A 13 2.54 -26.76 -36.39
C ILE A 13 2.14 -25.38 -36.92
N GLN A 14 1.70 -25.26 -38.17
CA GLN A 14 1.25 -23.98 -38.73
C GLN A 14 0.06 -23.39 -37.97
N ASP A 15 -0.92 -24.22 -37.60
CA ASP A 15 -2.06 -23.78 -36.80
C ASP A 15 -1.64 -23.35 -35.39
N ALA A 16 -0.71 -24.07 -34.75
CA ALA A 16 -0.15 -23.66 -33.47
C ALA A 16 0.57 -22.30 -33.58
N TRP A 17 1.35 -22.10 -34.64
CA TRP A 17 2.05 -20.84 -34.89
C TRP A 17 1.09 -19.68 -35.21
N ARG A 18 0.05 -19.92 -36.02
CA ARG A 18 -1.03 -18.95 -36.27
C ARG A 18 -1.77 -18.59 -34.99
N ARG A 19 -2.11 -19.57 -34.16
CA ARG A 19 -2.76 -19.35 -32.85
C ARG A 19 -1.87 -18.60 -31.87
N SER A 20 -0.55 -18.77 -31.95
CA SER A 20 0.41 -18.01 -31.14
C SER A 20 0.65 -16.58 -31.63
N GLY A 21 0.10 -16.20 -32.80
CA GLY A 21 0.34 -14.89 -33.42
C GLY A 21 1.72 -14.75 -34.09
N GLN A 22 2.53 -15.82 -34.12
CA GLN A 22 3.88 -15.82 -34.71
C GLN A 22 3.89 -16.12 -36.21
N PHE A 23 2.76 -16.51 -36.82
CA PHE A 23 2.68 -16.79 -38.26
C PHE A 23 1.53 -16.02 -38.95
N PRO A 24 1.81 -15.33 -40.08
CA PRO A 24 3.14 -15.16 -40.68
C PRO A 24 4.04 -14.27 -39.80
N LEU A 25 5.28 -14.71 -39.57
CA LEU A 25 6.27 -13.91 -38.85
C LEU A 25 6.62 -12.74 -39.76
N ASN A 26 6.40 -11.50 -39.32
CA ASN A 26 6.92 -10.35 -40.03
C ASN A 26 8.44 -10.32 -39.83
N PRO A 27 9.26 -10.58 -40.86
CA PRO A 27 10.72 -10.60 -40.71
C PRO A 27 11.29 -9.22 -40.35
N ASN A 28 10.51 -8.16 -40.57
CA ASN A 28 10.87 -6.78 -40.29
C ASN A 28 10.34 -6.30 -38.92
N ILE A 29 9.91 -7.20 -38.03
CA ILE A 29 9.45 -6.82 -36.69
C ILE A 29 10.60 -6.34 -35.78
N PHE A 30 11.84 -6.71 -36.11
CA PHE A 30 13.04 -6.21 -35.45
C PHE A 30 13.77 -5.29 -36.41
N GLY A 31 13.90 -4.02 -36.04
CA GLY A 31 14.76 -3.05 -36.73
C GLY A 31 16.23 -3.24 -36.38
N GLU A 32 17.14 -2.55 -37.06
CA GLU A 32 18.58 -2.56 -36.71
C GLU A 32 18.81 -2.02 -35.28
N GLU A 33 17.93 -1.13 -34.82
CA GLU A 33 17.90 -0.56 -33.48
C GLU A 33 17.56 -1.59 -32.37
N ASP A 34 16.82 -2.66 -32.69
CA ASP A 34 16.47 -3.72 -31.74
C ASP A 34 17.59 -4.75 -31.57
N TYR A 35 18.53 -4.79 -32.52
CA TYR A 35 19.81 -5.47 -32.37
C TYR A 35 20.73 -4.61 -31.49
N ALA A 36 20.37 -4.50 -30.20
CA ALA A 36 21.27 -3.92 -29.23
C ALA A 36 22.61 -4.68 -29.33
N PRO A 37 23.75 -4.00 -29.57
CA PRO A 37 25.05 -4.65 -29.53
C PRO A 37 25.14 -5.27 -28.15
N SER A 38 25.14 -6.61 -28.11
CA SER A 38 25.25 -7.35 -26.86
C SER A 38 26.60 -6.98 -26.26
N THR A 39 26.57 -6.03 -25.33
CA THR A 39 27.72 -5.73 -24.49
C THR A 39 27.96 -7.00 -23.71
N VAL A 40 29.08 -7.67 -24.00
CA VAL A 40 29.51 -8.89 -23.33
C VAL A 40 29.77 -8.53 -21.87
N SER A 41 28.74 -8.60 -21.03
CA SER A 41 28.76 -8.04 -19.68
C SER A 41 29.45 -8.92 -18.64
N SER A 42 30.15 -9.98 -19.06
CA SER A 42 30.91 -10.80 -18.12
C SER A 42 32.16 -11.41 -18.76
N ILE A 43 33.30 -10.81 -18.44
CA ILE A 43 34.65 -11.34 -18.73
C ILE A 43 35.17 -12.16 -17.52
N SER A 44 34.44 -12.17 -16.40
CA SER A 44 34.82 -12.83 -15.16
C SER A 44 33.91 -14.02 -14.87
N VAL A 45 34.47 -15.24 -14.97
CA VAL A 45 33.78 -16.45 -14.53
C VAL A 45 33.98 -16.60 -13.02
N HIS A 46 32.90 -16.50 -12.24
CA HIS A 46 32.93 -16.88 -10.82
C HIS A 46 32.89 -18.41 -10.72
N LEU A 47 34.03 -19.01 -10.38
CA LEU A 47 34.16 -20.45 -10.15
C LEU A 47 34.32 -20.71 -8.64
N PRO A 48 33.71 -21.78 -8.10
CA PRO A 48 33.89 -22.17 -6.70
C PRO A 48 35.34 -22.57 -6.41
N PRO A 49 35.82 -22.46 -5.15
CA PRO A 49 37.22 -22.74 -4.79
C PRO A 49 37.69 -24.16 -5.12
N SER A 50 36.76 -25.10 -5.29
CA SER A 50 37.02 -26.49 -5.66
C SER A 50 37.17 -26.73 -7.17
N PHE A 51 37.01 -25.69 -8.00
CA PHE A 51 37.12 -25.85 -9.44
C PHE A 51 38.59 -26.04 -9.84
N PRO A 52 38.92 -27.10 -10.61
CA PRO A 52 40.30 -27.39 -10.97
C PRO A 52 40.87 -26.24 -11.81
N LEU A 53 41.89 -25.57 -11.28
CA LEU A 53 42.67 -24.58 -12.01
C LEU A 53 43.45 -25.33 -13.10
N LEU A 54 42.94 -25.30 -14.33
CA LEU A 54 43.72 -25.74 -15.47
C LEU A 54 44.93 -24.78 -15.62
N PRO A 55 46.15 -25.30 -15.79
CA PRO A 55 47.32 -24.46 -16.02
C PRO A 55 47.05 -23.60 -17.26
N ALA A 56 47.21 -22.28 -17.09
CA ALA A 56 46.95 -21.32 -18.16
C ALA A 56 47.76 -21.74 -19.41
N PRO A 57 47.13 -21.79 -20.61
CA PRO A 57 47.84 -22.11 -21.83
C PRO A 57 49.00 -21.12 -22.00
N VAL A 58 50.20 -21.67 -22.12
CA VAL A 58 51.42 -20.90 -22.40
C VAL A 58 51.14 -20.04 -23.62
N ALA A 59 51.09 -18.72 -23.42
CA ALA A 59 50.85 -17.77 -24.50
C ALA A 59 51.97 -17.94 -25.54
N LEU A 60 51.62 -18.52 -26.69
CA LEU A 60 52.47 -18.48 -27.88
C LEU A 60 52.66 -17.00 -28.22
N VAL A 61 53.89 -16.53 -28.02
CA VAL A 61 54.35 -15.20 -28.40
C VAL A 61 54.12 -15.05 -29.91
N ALA A 62 53.04 -14.36 -30.27
CA ALA A 62 52.79 -13.96 -31.64
C ALA A 62 53.76 -12.82 -32.02
N PRO A 63 54.41 -12.88 -33.20
CA PRO A 63 55.35 -11.86 -33.63
C PRO A 63 54.66 -10.51 -33.82
N ALA A 64 55.31 -9.46 -33.31
CA ALA A 64 54.81 -8.10 -33.27
C ALA A 64 54.45 -7.56 -34.68
N PRO A 65 53.23 -7.02 -34.87
CA PRO A 65 52.89 -6.27 -36.07
C PRO A 65 53.57 -4.89 -36.07
N PRO A 66 53.96 -4.36 -37.26
CA PRO A 66 54.67 -3.09 -37.39
C PRO A 66 53.80 -1.89 -37.01
N GLU A 67 54.41 -0.93 -36.31
CA GLU A 67 53.78 0.31 -35.86
C GLU A 67 53.28 1.17 -37.03
N PRO A 68 52.03 1.67 -36.97
CA PRO A 68 51.61 2.79 -37.80
C PRO A 68 51.96 4.14 -37.15
N SER A 69 52.69 4.91 -37.95
CA SER A 69 53.04 6.32 -37.88
C SER A 69 52.08 7.23 -37.12
N THR A 70 52.68 8.07 -36.28
CA THR A 70 52.16 9.33 -35.73
C THR A 70 51.65 10.25 -36.85
N GLU A 71 50.35 10.57 -36.83
CA GLU A 71 49.81 11.72 -37.55
C GLU A 71 48.86 12.53 -36.64
N ASN A 72 49.11 13.84 -36.65
CA ASN A 72 48.51 14.90 -35.86
C ASN A 72 46.99 14.85 -35.74
N LEU A 73 46.47 14.92 -34.50
CA LEU A 73 45.20 15.60 -34.23
C LEU A 73 45.26 16.40 -32.92
N GLN A 74 44.72 17.61 -33.05
CA GLN A 74 44.72 18.78 -32.18
C GLN A 74 43.85 18.59 -30.91
N PRO A 75 44.16 19.27 -29.78
CA PRO A 75 43.35 19.15 -28.57
C PRO A 75 42.16 20.11 -28.60
N ASP A 76 40.94 19.58 -28.50
CA ASP A 76 39.74 20.35 -28.17
C ASP A 76 39.53 20.41 -26.64
N PRO A 77 39.03 21.56 -26.11
CA PRO A 77 38.87 21.78 -24.68
C PRO A 77 37.61 21.08 -24.10
N PRO A 78 37.63 20.70 -22.80
CA PRO A 78 36.50 19.99 -22.18
C PRO A 78 35.30 20.92 -21.92
N PRO A 79 34.06 20.48 -22.19
CA PRO A 79 32.88 21.19 -21.76
C PRO A 79 32.54 20.88 -20.29
N ALA A 80 32.34 21.97 -19.55
CA ALA A 80 31.62 22.16 -18.29
C ALA A 80 31.10 20.92 -17.55
N GLU A 81 31.66 20.74 -16.34
CA GLU A 81 31.16 19.88 -15.26
C GLU A 81 29.69 20.20 -14.92
N GLY A 82 28.79 19.37 -15.44
CA GLY A 82 27.44 19.21 -14.89
C GLY A 82 27.50 18.38 -13.62
N ARG A 83 27.50 19.04 -12.46
CA ARG A 83 27.30 18.46 -11.13
C ARG A 83 26.01 17.62 -11.11
N ALA A 84 26.14 16.32 -11.38
CA ALA A 84 25.16 15.33 -10.95
C ALA A 84 25.53 14.93 -9.53
N THR A 85 24.80 15.49 -8.57
CA THR A 85 24.85 15.09 -7.16
C THR A 85 24.48 13.61 -7.07
N THR A 86 25.50 12.75 -7.07
CA THR A 86 25.38 11.36 -6.67
C THR A 86 25.01 11.43 -5.19
N ALA A 87 23.74 11.15 -4.88
CA ALA A 87 23.33 10.87 -3.51
C ALA A 87 24.05 9.60 -3.11
N GLU A 88 25.23 9.78 -2.53
CA GLU A 88 25.99 8.77 -1.83
C GLU A 88 25.05 8.21 -0.77
N TRP A 89 24.53 7.01 -1.05
CA TRP A 89 23.73 6.25 -0.12
C TRP A 89 24.70 5.77 0.96
N VAL A 90 24.97 6.66 1.91
CA VAL A 90 25.66 6.33 3.15
C VAL A 90 24.74 5.32 3.84
N PRO A 91 25.17 4.05 4.02
CA PRO A 91 24.39 3.12 4.81
C PRO A 91 24.32 3.72 6.21
N GLU A 92 23.13 4.18 6.55
CA GLU A 92 22.77 4.65 7.87
C GLU A 92 23.13 3.51 8.83
N VAL A 93 24.20 3.72 9.59
CA VAL A 93 24.63 2.83 10.65
C VAL A 93 23.47 2.79 11.62
N ILE A 94 22.62 1.78 11.47
CA ILE A 94 21.57 1.45 12.40
C ILE A 94 22.31 1.14 13.69
N ASN A 95 22.41 2.16 14.54
CA ASN A 95 22.79 2.05 15.93
C ASN A 95 21.77 1.11 16.56
N SER A 96 22.11 -0.18 16.50
CA SER A 96 21.42 -1.27 17.15
C SER A 96 21.42 -0.92 18.62
N THR A 97 20.33 -0.28 19.04
CA THR A 97 20.13 0.14 20.40
C THR A 97 20.08 -1.13 21.21
N GLU A 98 21.13 -1.30 22.01
CA GLU A 98 21.42 -2.42 22.88
C GLU A 98 20.19 -2.73 23.74
N ALA A 99 19.35 -3.66 23.27
CA ALA A 99 18.53 -4.45 24.15
C ALA A 99 19.52 -5.32 24.93
N GLY A 100 19.83 -4.90 26.15
CA GLY A 100 20.81 -5.49 27.06
C GLY A 100 20.69 -7.00 27.16
N LEU A 101 21.38 -7.70 26.27
CA LEU A 101 21.76 -9.09 26.45
C LEU A 101 22.93 -9.05 27.42
N SER A 102 22.59 -9.17 28.71
CA SER A 102 23.54 -9.52 29.77
C SER A 102 24.46 -10.61 29.25
N HIS A 103 25.68 -10.23 28.87
CA HIS A 103 26.76 -11.14 28.57
C HIS A 103 27.06 -11.92 29.84
N HIS A 104 26.30 -12.99 30.08
CA HIS A 104 26.82 -14.10 30.86
C HIS A 104 28.10 -14.51 30.15
N LYS A 105 29.24 -14.14 30.76
CA LYS A 105 30.57 -14.65 30.44
C LYS A 105 30.41 -16.15 30.18
N GLN A 106 30.38 -16.56 28.92
CA GLN A 106 30.63 -17.93 28.56
C GLN A 106 32.09 -18.17 28.98
N PRO A 107 32.37 -19.00 29.99
CA PRO A 107 33.74 -19.36 30.28
C PRO A 107 34.29 -20.03 29.02
N ALA A 108 35.42 -19.51 28.54
CA ALA A 108 36.13 -20.02 27.38
C ALA A 108 36.29 -21.54 27.53
N ARG A 109 35.57 -22.27 26.67
CA ARG A 109 35.25 -23.70 26.80
C ARG A 109 36.35 -24.59 26.24
N GLY A 110 37.61 -24.27 26.55
CA GLY A 110 38.79 -25.04 26.14
C GLY A 110 39.21 -26.13 27.13
N ASP A 111 38.83 -25.98 28.41
CA ASP A 111 39.42 -26.77 29.51
C ASP A 111 38.48 -27.86 30.09
N TYR A 112 37.37 -28.18 29.41
CA TYR A 112 36.29 -28.99 30.02
C TYR A 112 36.60 -30.48 30.16
N ILE A 113 37.70 -30.98 29.58
CA ILE A 113 38.20 -32.31 29.90
C ILE A 113 39.30 -32.12 30.93
N GLN A 114 38.90 -31.83 32.17
CA GLN A 114 39.79 -32.07 33.29
C GLN A 114 40.17 -33.54 33.24
N ASP A 115 41.46 -33.85 33.16
CA ASP A 115 41.91 -35.23 33.12
C ASP A 115 41.69 -35.85 34.50
N ARG A 116 40.50 -36.43 34.71
CA ARG A 116 40.05 -36.96 36.01
C ARG A 116 40.63 -38.34 36.31
N ARG A 117 41.50 -38.87 35.45
CA ARG A 117 42.07 -40.23 35.55
C ARG A 117 42.81 -40.47 36.87
N GLU A 118 43.32 -39.42 37.50
CA GLU A 118 44.06 -39.50 38.76
C GLU A 118 43.18 -39.44 40.03
N LEU A 119 41.88 -39.16 39.90
CA LEU A 119 40.97 -39.09 41.04
C LEU A 119 40.44 -40.48 41.44
N PRO A 120 40.07 -40.70 42.72
CA PRO A 120 39.36 -41.91 43.13
C PRO A 120 38.06 -42.14 42.34
N LEU A 121 37.73 -43.39 42.03
CA LEU A 121 36.60 -43.76 41.15
C LEU A 121 35.27 -43.09 41.54
N LYS A 122 34.98 -42.95 42.84
CA LYS A 122 33.76 -42.27 43.32
C LYS A 122 33.70 -40.80 42.92
N GLN A 123 34.84 -40.10 42.93
CA GLN A 123 34.92 -38.70 42.50
C GLN A 123 34.84 -38.58 40.98
N GLN A 124 35.44 -39.52 40.24
CA GLN A 124 35.30 -39.58 38.79
C GLN A 124 33.83 -39.71 38.37
N VAL A 125 33.10 -40.66 38.97
CA VAL A 125 31.67 -40.88 38.67
C VAL A 125 30.84 -39.64 38.99
N ARG A 126 31.04 -39.00 40.14
CA ARG A 126 30.33 -37.76 40.49
C ARG A 126 30.63 -36.65 39.50
N GLY A 127 31.90 -36.46 39.13
CA GLY A 127 32.27 -35.47 38.14
C GLY A 127 31.61 -35.72 36.78
N PHE A 128 31.53 -36.97 36.32
CA PHE A 128 30.84 -37.28 35.07
C PHE A 128 29.33 -36.98 35.16
N GLN A 129 28.71 -37.19 36.32
CA GLN A 129 27.31 -36.80 36.53
C GLN A 129 27.13 -35.29 36.43
N ASP A 130 28.00 -34.51 37.09
CA ASP A 130 27.98 -33.05 37.05
C ASP A 130 28.21 -32.54 35.60
N ASP A 131 29.13 -33.16 34.84
CA ASP A 131 29.38 -32.80 33.43
C ASP A 131 28.18 -33.13 32.53
N ILE A 132 27.51 -34.27 32.75
CA ILE A 132 26.32 -34.66 32.00
C ILE A 132 25.19 -33.66 32.27
N GLU A 133 24.98 -33.27 33.53
CA GLU A 133 23.97 -32.28 33.91
C GLU A 133 24.29 -30.90 33.30
N ALA A 134 25.55 -30.46 33.34
CA ALA A 134 25.97 -29.22 32.70
C ALA A 134 25.80 -29.22 31.16
N VAL A 135 26.10 -30.34 30.51
CA VAL A 135 25.86 -30.51 29.06
C VAL A 135 24.37 -30.52 28.75
N TRP A 136 23.56 -31.16 29.60
CA TRP A 136 22.11 -31.17 29.46
C TRP A 136 21.52 -29.77 29.58
N GLU A 137 21.87 -29.01 30.61
CA GLU A 137 21.42 -27.62 30.79
C GLU A 137 21.82 -26.73 29.62
N LEU A 138 23.04 -26.88 29.10
CA LEU A 138 23.46 -26.15 27.90
C LEU A 138 22.64 -26.55 26.67
N ALA A 139 22.41 -27.85 26.47
CA ALA A 139 21.63 -28.34 25.35
C ALA A 139 20.18 -27.83 25.42
N SER A 140 19.58 -27.83 26.60
CA SER A 140 18.25 -27.25 26.85
C SER A 140 18.22 -25.75 26.55
N GLY A 141 19.22 -24.99 27.03
CA GLY A 141 19.31 -23.55 26.74
C GLY A 141 19.46 -23.23 25.24
N LEU A 142 20.25 -24.03 24.51
CA LEU A 142 20.38 -23.90 23.06
C LEU A 142 19.08 -24.26 22.33
N TRP A 143 18.35 -25.26 22.81
CA TRP A 143 17.06 -25.65 22.25
C TRP A 143 16.00 -24.55 22.42
N ASP A 144 15.95 -23.93 23.59
CA ASP A 144 15.07 -22.78 23.86
C ASP A 144 15.43 -21.58 22.99
N GLN A 145 16.73 -21.30 22.83
CA GLN A 145 17.20 -20.22 21.95
C GLN A 145 16.77 -20.48 20.49
N LEU A 146 16.94 -21.71 20.00
CA LEU A 146 16.50 -22.12 18.67
C LEU A 146 14.98 -21.94 18.50
N GLY A 147 14.20 -22.32 19.52
CA GLY A 147 12.75 -22.11 19.55
C GLY A 147 12.36 -20.63 19.40
N ARG A 148 13.03 -19.74 20.15
CA ARG A 148 12.81 -18.28 20.06
C ARG A 148 13.18 -17.73 18.69
N THR A 149 14.31 -18.15 18.12
CA THR A 149 14.71 -17.69 16.78
C THR A 149 13.74 -18.16 15.70
N ASN A 150 13.24 -19.39 15.80
CA ASN A 150 12.23 -19.92 14.87
C ASN A 150 10.89 -19.18 14.98
N ALA A 151 10.48 -18.78 16.18
CA ALA A 151 9.30 -17.95 16.36
C ALA A 151 9.46 -16.57 15.70
N HIS A 152 10.64 -15.95 15.85
CA HIS A 152 10.93 -14.65 15.23
C HIS A 152 10.94 -14.72 13.69
N THR A 153 11.56 -15.75 13.11
CA THR A 153 11.55 -15.94 11.65
C THR A 153 10.15 -16.20 11.10
N ALA A 154 9.30 -16.93 11.84
CA ALA A 154 7.90 -17.14 11.47
C ALA A 154 7.09 -15.83 11.47
N LEU A 155 7.29 -14.94 12.46
CA LEU A 155 6.65 -13.62 12.49
C LEU A 155 7.08 -12.76 11.30
N LEU A 156 8.37 -12.68 11.02
CA LEU A 156 8.89 -11.96 9.85
C LEU A 156 8.36 -12.53 8.53
N GLN A 157 8.21 -13.84 8.43
CA GLN A 157 7.64 -14.46 7.23
C GLN A 157 6.15 -14.11 7.06
N ALA A 158 5.39 -14.06 8.15
CA ALA A 158 3.98 -13.65 8.12
C ALA A 158 3.84 -12.18 7.70
N GLU A 159 4.66 -11.29 8.25
CA GLU A 159 4.69 -9.87 7.91
C GLU A 159 5.08 -9.64 6.45
N ASN A 160 6.14 -10.30 5.97
CA ASN A 160 6.52 -10.27 4.56
C ASN A 160 5.39 -10.78 3.64
N GLY A 161 4.63 -11.78 4.09
CA GLY A 161 3.44 -12.26 3.39
C GLY A 161 2.31 -11.22 3.32
N GLU A 162 2.08 -10.48 4.39
CA GLU A 162 1.12 -9.37 4.44
C GLU A 162 1.57 -8.20 3.55
N LEU A 163 2.83 -7.77 3.63
CA LEU A 163 3.40 -6.72 2.78
C LEU A 163 3.30 -7.08 1.30
N ARG A 164 3.59 -8.35 0.93
CA ARG A 164 3.39 -8.83 -0.44
C ARG A 164 1.93 -8.76 -0.87
N ARG A 165 0.98 -9.08 0.02
CA ARG A 165 -0.46 -8.95 -0.27
C ARG A 165 -0.87 -7.48 -0.44
N GLN A 166 -0.36 -6.58 0.39
CA GLN A 166 -0.60 -5.15 0.29
C GLN A 166 -0.03 -4.58 -1.01
N ILE A 167 1.22 -4.91 -1.34
CA ILE A 167 1.85 -4.53 -2.61
C ILE A 167 1.00 -5.08 -3.75
N GLN A 168 0.59 -6.34 -3.74
CA GLN A 168 -0.28 -6.88 -4.80
C GLN A 168 -1.65 -6.22 -4.85
N ALA A 169 -2.22 -5.79 -3.72
CA ALA A 169 -3.50 -5.09 -3.68
C ALA A 169 -3.39 -3.66 -4.23
N GLN A 170 -2.24 -3.00 -4.01
CA GLN A 170 -1.96 -1.66 -4.54
C GLN A 170 -1.50 -1.69 -6.01
N THR A 171 -0.67 -2.68 -6.37
CA THR A 171 -0.04 -2.77 -7.70
C THR A 171 -0.89 -3.49 -8.73
N LYS A 172 -1.87 -4.30 -8.31
CA LYS A 172 -2.96 -4.66 -9.20
C LYS A 172 -3.87 -3.44 -9.21
N PRO A 173 -3.82 -2.53 -10.22
CA PRO A 173 -4.96 -1.66 -10.44
C PRO A 173 -6.16 -2.59 -10.44
N ARG A 174 -7.21 -2.22 -9.73
CA ARG A 174 -8.44 -3.00 -9.60
C ARG A 174 -9.04 -3.10 -11.00
N ARG A 175 -8.45 -3.96 -11.81
CA ARG A 175 -8.74 -4.21 -13.20
C ARG A 175 -10.13 -4.79 -13.10
N THR A 176 -11.12 -3.94 -13.31
CA THR A 176 -12.50 -4.35 -13.24
C THR A 176 -12.62 -5.57 -14.13
N GLN A 177 -13.46 -6.53 -13.77
CA GLN A 177 -13.63 -7.76 -14.54
C GLN A 177 -13.80 -7.47 -16.05
N ASP A 178 -14.35 -6.29 -16.38
CA ASP A 178 -14.48 -5.68 -17.70
C ASP A 178 -13.14 -5.34 -18.41
N GLU A 179 -12.11 -4.88 -17.70
CA GLU A 179 -10.78 -4.63 -18.25
C GLU A 179 -9.99 -5.93 -18.46
N ALA A 180 -10.24 -6.96 -17.66
CA ALA A 180 -9.64 -8.28 -17.84
C ALA A 180 -10.27 -9.02 -19.03
N THR A 181 -11.60 -8.92 -19.20
CA THR A 181 -12.27 -9.38 -20.42
C THR A 181 -11.89 -8.55 -21.63
N ALA A 182 -11.68 -7.23 -21.49
CA ALA A 182 -11.13 -6.38 -22.56
C ALA A 182 -9.77 -6.88 -23.06
N ALA A 183 -8.80 -7.06 -22.15
CA ALA A 183 -7.47 -7.53 -22.53
C ALA A 183 -7.46 -8.97 -23.04
N SER A 184 -8.30 -9.85 -22.47
CA SER A 184 -8.45 -11.21 -22.98
C SER A 184 -9.04 -11.24 -24.39
N GLN A 185 -9.92 -10.29 -24.73
CA GLN A 185 -10.49 -10.16 -26.08
C GLN A 185 -9.46 -9.59 -27.06
N VAL A 186 -8.60 -8.67 -26.61
CA VAL A 186 -7.47 -8.12 -27.38
C VAL A 186 -6.41 -9.18 -27.72
N GLN A 187 -6.19 -10.19 -26.87
CA GLN A 187 -5.27 -11.30 -27.18
C GLN A 187 -5.82 -12.32 -28.19
N LYS A 188 -7.14 -12.41 -28.38
CA LYS A 188 -7.75 -13.45 -29.24
C LYS A 188 -7.94 -13.03 -30.70
N HIS A 189 -7.94 -11.74 -31.00
CA HIS A 189 -8.04 -11.22 -32.36
C HIS A 189 -6.82 -10.36 -32.62
N GLY A 190 -5.93 -10.83 -33.51
CA GLY A 190 -4.64 -10.21 -33.83
C GLY A 190 -4.72 -8.69 -33.96
N PHE A 191 -4.36 -8.00 -32.88
CA PHE A 191 -4.37 -6.55 -32.75
C PHE A 191 -3.38 -5.88 -33.73
N LEU A 192 -2.40 -6.63 -34.22
CA LEU A 192 -1.24 -6.08 -34.94
C LEU A 192 -1.47 -5.81 -36.43
N THR A 193 -2.64 -6.09 -37.01
CA THR A 193 -2.82 -5.97 -38.48
C THR A 193 -4.05 -5.23 -38.97
N ASN A 194 -4.96 -4.74 -38.11
CA ASN A 194 -6.14 -4.02 -38.58
C ASN A 194 -6.34 -2.67 -37.85
N PRO A 195 -6.31 -1.52 -38.58
CA PRO A 195 -6.37 -0.18 -38.01
C PRO A 195 -7.68 0.16 -37.29
N GLU A 196 -8.78 -0.54 -37.60
CA GLU A 196 -10.06 -0.34 -36.90
C GLU A 196 -9.98 -0.78 -35.43
N TYR A 197 -9.22 -1.83 -35.14
CA TYR A 197 -9.03 -2.32 -33.78
C TYR A 197 -8.12 -1.42 -32.95
N GLU A 198 -7.16 -0.75 -33.59
CA GLU A 198 -6.31 0.24 -32.93
C GLU A 198 -7.14 1.45 -32.47
N ALA A 199 -7.97 2.00 -33.35
CA ALA A 199 -8.85 3.13 -33.02
C ALA A 199 -9.84 2.77 -31.90
N ALA A 200 -10.44 1.58 -31.94
CA ALA A 200 -11.34 1.10 -30.89
C ALA A 200 -10.61 0.91 -29.55
N PHE A 201 -9.36 0.44 -29.57
CA PHE A 201 -8.54 0.29 -28.37
C PHE A 201 -8.16 1.65 -27.77
N GLN A 202 -7.76 2.61 -28.59
CA GLN A 202 -7.45 3.96 -28.14
C GLN A 202 -8.70 4.64 -27.52
N ALA A 203 -9.87 4.51 -28.15
CA ALA A 203 -11.12 5.03 -27.59
C ALA A 203 -11.45 4.42 -26.22
N ARG A 204 -11.24 3.11 -26.06
CA ARG A 204 -11.46 2.42 -24.78
C ARG A 204 -10.45 2.82 -23.71
N LEU A 205 -9.19 3.05 -24.08
CA LEU A 205 -8.20 3.60 -23.16
C LEU A 205 -8.61 4.99 -22.69
N ALA A 206 -9.04 5.87 -23.60
CA ALA A 206 -9.52 7.21 -23.25
C ALA A 206 -10.72 7.14 -22.28
N GLU A 207 -11.70 6.28 -22.55
CA GLU A 207 -12.85 6.05 -21.67
C GLU A 207 -12.42 5.58 -20.27
N LEU A 208 -11.47 4.64 -20.19
CA LEU A 208 -10.94 4.15 -18.90
C LEU A 208 -10.20 5.24 -18.12
N HIS A 209 -9.43 6.09 -18.80
CA HIS A 209 -8.76 7.24 -18.18
C HIS A 209 -9.76 8.25 -17.65
N GLU A 210 -10.80 8.58 -18.42
CA GLU A 210 -11.87 9.47 -17.98
C GLU A 210 -12.62 8.90 -16.77
N LYS A 211 -12.95 7.60 -16.81
CA LYS A 211 -13.62 6.91 -15.70
C LYS A 211 -12.78 6.95 -14.42
N ARG A 212 -11.47 6.68 -14.50
CA ARG A 212 -10.57 6.78 -13.35
C ARG A 212 -10.51 8.21 -12.80
N ALA A 213 -10.38 9.20 -13.68
CA ALA A 213 -10.38 10.60 -13.27
C ALA A 213 -11.71 11.01 -12.60
N ALA A 214 -12.85 10.49 -13.07
CA ALA A 214 -14.16 10.73 -12.46
C ALA A 214 -14.29 10.07 -11.08
N ASP A 215 -13.80 8.83 -10.92
CA ASP A 215 -13.81 8.12 -9.64
C ASP A 215 -12.86 8.77 -8.62
N GLU A 216 -11.69 9.22 -9.05
CA GLU A 216 -10.74 9.99 -8.23
C GLU A 216 -11.36 11.32 -7.77
N ARG A 217 -12.05 12.05 -8.66
CA ARG A 217 -12.78 13.28 -8.28
C ARG A 217 -13.85 13.00 -7.23
N LYS A 218 -14.64 11.94 -7.39
CA LYS A 218 -15.67 11.55 -6.41
C LYS A 218 -15.05 11.12 -5.07
N ALA A 219 -13.91 10.45 -5.08
CA ALA A 219 -13.19 10.08 -3.87
C ALA A 219 -12.64 11.32 -3.14
N ALA A 220 -12.00 12.23 -3.88
CA ALA A 220 -11.48 13.49 -3.35
C ALA A 220 -12.59 14.38 -2.79
N GLU A 221 -13.75 14.47 -3.46
CA GLU A 221 -14.91 15.21 -2.96
C GLU A 221 -15.46 14.63 -1.65
N LYS A 222 -15.58 13.30 -1.55
CA LYS A 222 -16.01 12.65 -0.31
C LYS A 222 -15.02 12.91 0.83
N GLU A 223 -13.73 12.84 0.56
CA GLU A 223 -12.69 13.11 1.55
C GLU A 223 -12.67 14.59 1.97
N ALA A 224 -12.83 15.51 1.02
CA ALA A 224 -12.96 16.94 1.33
C ALA A 224 -14.17 17.20 2.23
N ARG A 225 -15.32 16.56 1.95
CA ARG A 225 -16.52 16.66 2.78
C ARG A 225 -16.31 16.08 4.18
N THR A 226 -15.62 14.94 4.32
CA THR A 226 -15.34 14.39 5.66
C THR A 226 -14.42 15.31 6.46
N ARG A 227 -13.37 15.85 5.84
CA ARG A 227 -12.47 16.82 6.49
C ARG A 227 -13.21 18.11 6.88
N GLU A 228 -14.13 18.60 6.05
CA GLU A 228 -14.94 19.77 6.38
C GLU A 228 -15.83 19.53 7.60
N ILE A 229 -16.52 18.37 7.65
CA ILE A 229 -17.37 17.98 8.79
C ILE A 229 -16.53 17.84 10.07
N GLU A 230 -15.36 17.21 10.00
CA GLU A 230 -14.44 17.11 11.13
C GLU A 230 -13.92 18.49 11.58
N GLY A 231 -13.54 19.35 10.64
CA GLY A 231 -13.13 20.72 10.93
C GLY A 231 -14.26 21.55 11.57
N ARG A 232 -15.52 21.34 11.17
CA ARG A 232 -16.69 21.93 11.81
C ARG A 232 -16.83 21.45 13.26
N ARG A 233 -16.70 20.13 13.49
CA ARG A 233 -16.78 19.54 14.84
C ARG A 233 -15.68 20.02 15.76
N SER A 234 -14.44 20.09 15.27
CA SER A 234 -13.30 20.58 16.05
C SER A 234 -13.51 22.03 16.48
N ARG A 235 -13.96 22.91 15.58
CA ARG A 235 -14.30 24.31 15.92
C ARG A 235 -15.42 24.39 16.96
N MET A 236 -16.46 23.57 16.80
CA MET A 236 -17.58 23.51 17.73
C MET A 236 -17.15 23.00 19.11
N ILE A 237 -16.30 21.97 19.20
CA ILE A 237 -15.79 21.44 20.47
C ILE A 237 -14.91 22.48 21.17
N ALA A 238 -14.06 23.20 20.43
CA ALA A 238 -13.17 24.22 20.95
C ALA A 238 -13.90 25.49 21.42
N ASP A 239 -15.08 25.80 20.87
CA ASP A 239 -15.86 26.97 21.26
C ASP A 239 -16.72 26.68 22.52
N PRO A 240 -16.38 27.26 23.69
CA PRO A 240 -17.15 27.07 24.92
C PRO A 240 -18.52 27.76 24.86
N ASN A 241 -18.70 28.74 23.97
CA ASN A 241 -19.93 29.50 23.81
C ASN A 241 -20.90 28.86 22.82
N HIS A 242 -20.49 27.79 22.14
CA HIS A 242 -21.38 27.09 21.22
C HIS A 242 -22.59 26.53 21.98
N THR A 243 -23.80 26.95 21.60
CA THR A 243 -25.06 26.41 22.14
C THR A 243 -25.82 25.66 21.06
N PHE A 244 -26.26 24.44 21.36
CA PHE A 244 -27.22 23.76 20.50
C PHE A 244 -28.55 24.53 20.54
N THR A 245 -29.28 24.69 19.45
CA THR A 245 -30.51 25.51 19.44
C THR A 245 -31.78 24.69 19.38
N ALA A 246 -31.69 23.46 18.88
CA ALA A 246 -32.83 22.57 18.68
C ALA A 246 -33.15 21.75 19.94
N THR A 247 -34.37 21.22 20.03
CA THR A 247 -34.76 20.32 21.13
C THR A 247 -34.11 18.95 20.96
N LEU A 248 -33.90 18.19 22.05
CA LEU A 248 -33.33 16.84 21.96
C LEU A 248 -34.17 15.94 21.03
N GLN A 249 -35.50 16.05 21.08
CA GLN A 249 -36.39 15.24 20.23
C GLN A 249 -36.27 15.57 18.73
N SER A 250 -35.99 16.81 18.35
CA SER A 250 -35.72 17.13 16.94
C SER A 250 -34.46 16.43 16.39
N TYR A 251 -33.48 16.11 17.24
CA TYR A 251 -32.30 15.34 16.81
C TYR A 251 -32.62 13.88 16.46
N LYS A 252 -33.76 13.35 16.91
CA LYS A 252 -34.23 12.00 16.53
C LYS A 252 -34.60 11.93 15.04
N THR A 253 -35.11 13.03 14.47
CA THR A 253 -35.46 13.13 13.04
C THR A 253 -34.39 13.88 12.22
N ALA A 254 -33.48 14.61 12.86
CA ALA A 254 -32.37 15.33 12.22
C ALA A 254 -31.44 14.50 11.33
N ASN A 255 -30.59 15.16 10.54
CA ASN A 255 -29.53 14.51 9.76
C ASN A 255 -28.52 13.81 10.70
N LEU A 256 -27.93 12.70 10.25
CA LEU A 256 -26.86 11.97 10.94
C LEU A 256 -25.68 12.89 11.30
N GLU A 257 -25.39 13.89 10.46
CA GLU A 257 -24.34 14.87 10.73
C GLU A 257 -24.61 15.68 12.02
N GLN A 258 -25.83 16.22 12.18
CA GLN A 258 -26.20 17.02 13.35
C GLN A 258 -26.22 16.17 14.63
N LEU A 259 -26.67 14.92 14.53
CA LEU A 259 -26.64 13.99 15.65
C LEU A 259 -25.20 13.59 16.01
N GLY A 260 -24.34 13.42 15.00
CA GLY A 260 -22.90 13.17 15.17
C GLY A 260 -22.17 14.36 15.80
N ASP A 261 -22.57 15.59 15.48
CA ASP A 261 -22.03 16.80 16.10
C ASP A 261 -22.37 16.85 17.60
N LEU A 262 -23.62 16.53 17.96
CA LEU A 262 -24.03 16.43 19.36
C LEU A 262 -23.27 15.31 20.09
N ALA A 263 -23.14 14.12 19.50
CA ALA A 263 -22.36 13.02 20.07
C ALA A 263 -20.88 13.39 20.27
N ALA A 264 -20.26 14.05 19.27
CA ALA A 264 -18.87 14.50 19.34
C ALA A 264 -18.66 15.51 20.47
N SER A 265 -19.60 16.44 20.70
CA SER A 265 -19.52 17.40 21.80
C SER A 265 -19.59 16.78 23.19
N LEU A 266 -20.18 15.59 23.30
CA LEU A 266 -20.26 14.79 24.53
C LEU A 266 -19.13 13.75 24.62
N ALA A 267 -18.16 13.78 23.69
CA ALA A 267 -17.08 12.78 23.57
C ALA A 267 -17.59 11.33 23.46
N LEU A 268 -18.76 11.12 22.84
CA LEU A 268 -19.34 9.79 22.63
C LEU A 268 -18.92 9.21 21.27
N PRO A 269 -18.67 7.88 21.18
CA PRO A 269 -18.41 7.23 19.90
C PRO A 269 -19.69 7.15 19.05
N PHE A 270 -19.58 7.50 17.77
CA PHE A 270 -20.72 7.47 16.83
C PHE A 270 -20.37 6.92 15.44
N LEU A 271 -19.09 6.69 15.13
CA LEU A 271 -18.67 6.16 13.83
C LEU A 271 -19.18 4.73 13.62
N GLY A 272 -19.85 4.49 12.49
CA GLY A 272 -20.41 3.17 12.15
C GLY A 272 -21.70 2.80 12.88
N LEU A 273 -22.18 3.63 13.82
CA LEU A 273 -23.42 3.37 14.54
C LEU A 273 -24.65 3.84 13.74
N LYS A 274 -25.78 3.14 13.92
CA LYS A 274 -27.06 3.59 13.37
C LYS A 274 -27.55 4.80 14.16
N LYS A 275 -28.33 5.66 13.50
CA LYS A 275 -28.92 6.87 14.10
C LYS A 275 -29.65 6.61 15.43
N ALA A 276 -30.40 5.51 15.52
CA ALA A 276 -31.14 5.14 16.72
C ALA A 276 -30.19 4.82 17.91
N ASP A 277 -29.07 4.16 17.63
CA ASP A 277 -28.09 3.79 18.65
C ASP A 277 -27.34 5.02 19.15
N ILE A 278 -26.94 5.92 18.25
CA ILE A 278 -26.30 7.20 18.61
C ILE A 278 -27.24 8.01 19.51
N PHE A 279 -28.52 8.12 19.13
CA PHE A 279 -29.52 8.84 19.93
C PHE A 279 -29.74 8.20 21.31
N SER A 280 -29.80 6.86 21.36
CA SER A 280 -29.92 6.11 22.62
C SER A 280 -28.72 6.36 23.53
N ASN A 281 -27.50 6.37 23.00
CA ASN A 281 -26.28 6.66 23.74
C ASN A 281 -26.26 8.09 24.29
N ILE A 282 -26.66 9.07 23.48
CA ILE A 282 -26.79 10.47 23.93
C ILE A 282 -27.81 10.58 25.07
N THR A 283 -28.97 9.93 24.94
CA THR A 283 -30.03 9.95 25.96
C THR A 283 -29.53 9.34 27.27
N LYS A 284 -28.93 8.14 27.20
CA LYS A 284 -28.31 7.47 28.35
C LYS A 284 -27.25 8.31 29.02
N HIS A 285 -26.42 9.02 28.24
CA HIS A 285 -25.39 9.90 28.78
C HIS A 285 -25.98 11.08 29.56
N PHE A 286 -27.02 11.74 29.05
CA PHE A 286 -27.71 12.81 29.78
C PHE A 286 -28.47 12.32 31.02
N ASP A 287 -28.92 11.07 31.03
CA ASP A 287 -29.56 10.47 32.20
C ASP A 287 -28.54 10.08 33.28
N ALA A 288 -27.34 9.65 32.87
CA ALA A 288 -26.22 9.41 33.78
C ALA A 288 -25.61 10.72 34.33
N HIS A 289 -25.67 11.81 33.56
CA HIS A 289 -25.07 13.11 33.85
C HIS A 289 -26.11 14.25 33.88
N PRO A 290 -27.01 14.29 34.87
CA PRO A 290 -28.07 15.30 34.95
C PRO A 290 -27.53 16.74 35.04
N GLU A 291 -26.31 16.95 35.55
CA GLU A 291 -25.62 18.25 35.59
C GLU A 291 -25.46 18.88 34.21
N LEU A 292 -25.31 18.07 33.16
CA LEU A 292 -25.18 18.55 31.79
C LEU A 292 -26.48 19.15 31.26
N LYS A 293 -27.65 18.78 31.82
CA LYS A 293 -28.95 19.35 31.42
C LYS A 293 -29.05 20.84 31.76
N ASN A 294 -28.32 21.29 32.78
CA ASN A 294 -28.26 22.70 33.20
C ASN A 294 -27.12 23.49 32.54
N HIS A 295 -26.19 22.81 31.86
CA HIS A 295 -25.05 23.47 31.24
C HIS A 295 -25.52 24.40 30.09
N PRO A 296 -25.04 25.66 29.99
CA PRO A 296 -25.52 26.64 29.00
C PRO A 296 -25.56 26.09 27.57
N ARG A 297 -24.51 25.37 27.17
CA ARG A 297 -24.35 24.65 25.89
C ARG A 297 -25.50 23.71 25.51
N PHE A 298 -26.07 23.01 26.48
CA PHE A 298 -27.06 21.96 26.28
C PHE A 298 -28.46 22.31 26.81
N SER A 299 -28.59 23.40 27.57
CA SER A 299 -29.83 23.78 28.27
C SER A 299 -31.05 23.88 27.34
N SER A 300 -30.85 24.37 26.12
CA SER A 300 -31.84 24.47 25.04
C SER A 300 -32.41 23.12 24.58
N LEU A 301 -31.62 22.04 24.65
CA LEU A 301 -32.05 20.69 24.25
C LEU A 301 -33.23 20.21 25.10
N PHE A 302 -33.28 20.67 26.35
CA PHE A 302 -34.27 20.27 27.37
C PHE A 302 -35.33 21.33 27.64
N ARG A 303 -35.24 22.50 26.98
CA ARG A 303 -36.33 23.47 27.05
C ARG A 303 -37.55 22.82 26.41
N ILE A 304 -38.52 22.50 27.25
CA ILE A 304 -39.88 22.24 26.80
C ILE A 304 -40.26 23.52 26.07
N SER A 305 -40.28 23.46 24.74
CA SER A 305 -40.85 24.54 23.93
C SER A 305 -42.30 24.68 24.34
N ARG A 306 -42.55 25.49 25.37
CA ARG A 306 -43.85 26.07 25.58
C ARG A 306 -44.03 26.90 24.31
N PRO A 307 -44.95 26.53 23.39
CA PRO A 307 -45.22 27.38 22.26
C PRO A 307 -45.44 28.79 22.83
N PRO A 308 -44.77 29.83 22.29
CA PRO A 308 -44.97 31.17 22.77
C PRO A 308 -46.48 31.36 22.80
N ARG A 309 -47.02 31.56 24.00
CA ARG A 309 -48.41 31.90 24.17
C ARG A 309 -48.51 33.22 23.44
N GLN A 310 -48.97 33.15 22.19
CA GLN A 310 -49.17 34.28 21.33
C GLN A 310 -50.23 35.08 22.08
N GLU A 311 -49.79 36.03 22.89
CA GLU A 311 -50.65 37.02 23.47
C GLU A 311 -51.16 37.79 22.26
N VAL A 312 -52.35 37.35 21.79
CA VAL A 312 -53.13 38.05 20.79
C VAL A 312 -53.20 39.49 21.28
N PRO A 313 -52.61 40.46 20.57
CA PRO A 313 -52.82 41.86 20.87
C PRO A 313 -54.31 42.10 20.67
N VAL A 314 -55.02 42.26 21.79
CA VAL A 314 -56.42 42.64 21.79
C VAL A 314 -56.52 44.03 21.17
N ALA A 315 -57.28 44.10 20.08
CA ALA A 315 -57.94 45.27 19.50
C ALA A 315 -57.08 46.30 18.73
N GLY A 316 -57.21 46.21 17.40
CA GLY A 316 -57.15 47.35 16.49
C GLY A 316 -57.86 47.00 15.18
N PRO A 317 -59.14 47.36 14.98
CA PRO A 317 -59.85 47.07 13.74
C PRO A 317 -59.56 48.18 12.75
N SER A 318 -58.60 47.99 11.85
CA SER A 318 -58.49 48.78 10.63
C SER A 318 -57.53 48.16 9.63
N HIS A 319 -58.01 48.14 8.39
CA HIS A 319 -57.25 48.32 7.16
C HIS A 319 -57.16 47.15 6.17
N VAL A 320 -58.22 47.07 5.35
CA VAL A 320 -58.23 46.98 3.87
C VAL A 320 -57.38 45.91 3.19
N ASN A 321 -58.11 44.92 2.66
CA ASN A 321 -57.85 44.13 1.46
C ASN A 321 -56.82 44.72 0.48
N GLN A 322 -55.68 44.06 0.33
CA GLN A 322 -54.82 44.25 -0.84
C GLN A 322 -54.60 42.88 -1.50
N ALA A 323 -55.12 42.77 -2.73
CA ALA A 323 -55.09 41.56 -3.55
C ALA A 323 -53.66 41.18 -3.97
N PRO A 324 -53.36 39.89 -4.15
CA PRO A 324 -52.07 39.45 -4.66
C PRO A 324 -51.95 39.76 -6.15
N ALA A 325 -50.95 40.57 -6.51
CA ALA A 325 -50.55 40.81 -7.89
C ALA A 325 -50.00 39.51 -8.50
N MET A 326 -50.67 39.02 -9.55
CA MET A 326 -50.19 37.97 -10.43
C MET A 326 -48.95 38.48 -11.18
N VAL A 327 -47.78 37.93 -10.86
CA VAL A 327 -46.54 38.22 -11.60
C VAL A 327 -46.28 37.12 -12.61
N SER A 328 -45.98 37.60 -13.82
CA SER A 328 -45.93 36.93 -15.10
C SER A 328 -45.03 35.70 -15.21
N GLU A 329 -45.59 34.75 -15.94
CA GLU A 329 -45.00 33.64 -16.68
C GLU A 329 -43.81 34.09 -17.56
N TYR A 330 -42.63 33.51 -17.34
CA TYR A 330 -41.44 33.74 -18.17
C TYR A 330 -41.40 32.72 -19.32
N ALA A 331 -41.42 33.25 -20.54
CA ALA A 331 -41.24 32.52 -21.79
C ALA A 331 -39.78 32.04 -21.95
N LEU A 332 -39.63 30.76 -22.33
CA LEU A 332 -38.38 30.14 -22.75
C LEU A 332 -38.03 30.51 -24.21
N PRO A 333 -36.75 30.79 -24.55
CA PRO A 333 -36.33 30.99 -25.93
C PRO A 333 -36.10 29.65 -26.67
N PRO A 334 -36.27 29.62 -28.01
CA PRO A 334 -36.01 28.44 -28.83
C PRO A 334 -34.51 28.18 -28.97
N GLN A 335 -34.12 26.91 -28.86
CA GLN A 335 -32.78 26.45 -29.24
C GLN A 335 -32.74 26.15 -30.74
N LEU A 336 -31.67 26.63 -31.39
CA LEU A 336 -31.27 26.29 -32.76
C LEU A 336 -30.29 25.12 -32.74
#